data_AF-A0AAE0CA20-F1
#
_entry.id   AF-A0AAE0CA20-F1
#
_cell.length_a   1.000
_cell.length_b   1.000
_cell.length_c   1.000
_cell.angle_alpha   90.00
_cell.angle_beta   90.00
_cell.angle_gamma   90.00
#
_symmetry.space_group_name_H-M   'P 1'
#
loop_
_entity.id
_entity.type
_entity.pdbx_description
1 polymer ?
#
loop_
_entity_poly.entity_id
_entity_poly.type
_entity_poly.pdbx_seq_one_letter_code
_entity_poly.pdbx_strand_id
1 'polypeptide(L)'
;MCLFLEQRKTDKCRFGQVIEVVRAAPGQELCPVELLQQWVDIQISRGVLPHEPLFQQIDGRRFARRPGEDCLSGGPLDYQQLRRYLFRMLAEASGLDADELRQLYGTQSLRSGGATAVAEADQVFDHEFNQFGGWSSSSACATYKASSLDRRLAVSRSMPHAQISDAASATGGELTEQEKEDVACLE
;
A
#
# COMPACT_ATOMS: atom_id res chain seq x y z
N MET A 1 14.97 8.17 -6.53
CA MET A 1 16.01 7.59 -5.66
C MET A 1 15.87 6.08 -5.74
N CYS A 2 16.98 5.35 -5.81
CA CYS A 2 16.96 3.88 -5.91
C CYS A 2 17.54 3.29 -4.63
N LEU A 3 16.82 2.36 -4.01
CA LEU A 3 17.24 1.65 -2.81
C LEU A 3 17.46 0.18 -3.18
N PHE A 4 18.68 -0.32 -2.99
CA PHE A 4 18.95 -1.74 -3.13
C PHE A 4 18.69 -2.46 -1.80
N LEU A 5 17.77 -3.41 -1.82
CA LEU A 5 17.54 -4.33 -0.71
C LEU A 5 18.26 -5.64 -1.00
N GLU A 6 19.34 -5.90 -0.28
CA GLU A 6 20.09 -7.14 -0.40
C GLU A 6 19.25 -8.37 -0.03
N GLN A 7 18.41 -8.24 1.00
CA GLN A 7 17.53 -9.30 1.47
C GLN A 7 16.09 -8.82 1.56
N ARG A 8 15.18 -9.59 0.95
CA ARG A 8 13.74 -9.42 1.11
C ARG A 8 13.12 -10.68 1.68
N LYS A 9 12.16 -10.50 2.59
CA LYS A 9 11.43 -11.62 3.22
C LYS A 9 10.76 -12.54 2.19
N THR A 10 10.38 -12.01 1.03
CA THR A 10 9.70 -12.72 -0.05
C THR A 10 10.59 -13.00 -1.26
N ASP A 11 11.87 -12.66 -1.20
CA ASP A 11 12.84 -12.97 -2.25
C ASP A 11 13.26 -14.44 -2.16
N LYS A 12 12.58 -15.29 -2.92
CA LYS A 12 12.85 -16.74 -2.97
C LYS A 12 14.23 -17.07 -3.53
N CYS A 13 14.80 -16.19 -4.35
CA CYS A 13 16.04 -16.44 -5.07
C CYS A 13 17.24 -15.65 -4.51
N ARG A 14 17.02 -14.75 -3.55
CA ARG A 14 18.05 -13.95 -2.86
C ARG A 14 18.92 -13.12 -3.80
N PHE A 15 18.36 -12.65 -4.91
CA PHE A 15 19.07 -11.76 -5.83
C PHE A 15 19.06 -10.30 -5.36
N GLY A 16 18.30 -10.00 -4.31
CA GLY A 16 18.06 -8.63 -3.90
C GLY A 16 17.12 -7.92 -4.88
N GLN A 17 16.71 -6.72 -4.52
CA GLN A 17 15.77 -5.94 -5.33
C GLN A 17 16.07 -4.45 -5.23
N VAL A 18 16.03 -3.78 -6.38
CA VAL A 18 16.03 -2.32 -6.43
C VAL A 18 14.59 -1.82 -6.27
N ILE A 19 14.37 -0.92 -5.33
CA ILE A 19 13.13 -0.18 -5.14
C ILE A 19 13.36 1.25 -5.60
N GLU A 20 12.54 1.69 -6.55
CA GLU A 20 12.56 3.06 -7.05
C GLU A 20 11.53 3.88 -6.27
N VAL A 21 12.00 4.96 -5.64
CA VAL A 21 11.17 5.90 -4.91
C VAL A 21 11.19 7.23 -5.64
N VAL A 22 10.01 7.67 -6.07
CA VAL A 22 9.79 8.93 -6.76
C VAL A 22 10.02 10.08 -5.78
N ARG A 23 10.75 11.11 -6.23
CA ARG A 23 10.84 12.37 -5.50
C ARG A 23 9.54 13.14 -5.75
N ALA A 24 8.90 13.58 -4.68
CA ALA A 24 7.70 14.39 -4.77
C ALA A 24 8.01 15.73 -5.46
N ALA A 25 6.97 16.38 -5.98
CA ALA A 25 7.11 17.70 -6.58
C ALA A 25 7.64 18.73 -5.54
N PRO A 26 8.40 19.75 -5.99
CA PRO A 26 8.85 20.83 -5.10
C PRO A 26 7.70 21.44 -4.30
N GLY A 27 7.92 21.67 -3.00
CA GLY A 27 6.91 22.25 -2.10
C GLY A 27 6.02 21.23 -1.39
N GLN A 28 6.18 19.92 -1.64
CA GLN A 28 5.58 18.91 -0.77
C GLN A 28 6.44 18.69 0.49
N GLU A 29 5.89 19.06 1.65
CA GLU A 29 6.59 18.99 2.94
C GLU A 29 6.99 17.56 3.38
N LEU A 30 6.38 16.52 2.80
CA LEU A 30 6.55 15.13 3.21
C LEU A 30 7.16 14.25 2.13
N CYS A 31 8.16 14.75 1.40
CA CYS A 31 8.89 13.93 0.43
C CYS A 31 9.82 12.92 1.13
N PRO A 32 9.58 11.60 1.03
CA PRO A 32 10.40 10.60 1.73
C PRO A 32 11.86 10.60 1.25
N VAL A 33 12.09 10.95 -0.02
CA VAL A 33 13.45 11.04 -0.59
C VAL A 33 14.22 12.22 0.01
N GLU A 34 13.57 13.36 0.22
CA GLU A 34 14.21 14.55 0.81
C GLU A 34 14.51 14.35 2.28
N LEU A 35 13.54 13.82 3.03
CA LEU A 35 13.72 13.50 4.44
C LEU A 35 14.84 12.49 4.64
N LEU A 36 14.92 11.46 3.79
CA LEU A 36 16.02 10.49 3.87
C LEU A 36 17.36 11.12 3.51
N GLN A 37 17.42 11.97 2.48
CA GLN A 37 18.68 12.64 2.10
C GLN A 37 19.18 13.54 3.23
N GLN A 38 18.29 14.36 3.82
CA GLN A 38 18.62 15.20 4.97
C GLN A 38 19.14 14.37 6.15
N TRP A 39 18.51 13.22 6.42
CA TRP A 39 18.97 12.30 7.45
C TRP A 39 20.38 11.77 7.14
N VAL A 40 20.64 11.30 5.92
CA VAL A 40 21.96 10.81 5.49
C VAL A 40 23.01 11.90 5.61
N ASP A 41 22.72 13.13 5.22
CA ASP A 41 23.64 14.26 5.32
C ASP A 41 24.00 14.56 6.79
N ILE A 42 23.02 14.48 7.70
CA ILE A 42 23.23 14.58 9.15
C ILE A 42 24.14 13.44 9.64
N GLN A 43 23.94 12.21 9.20
CA GLN A 43 24.78 11.07 9.60
C GLN A 43 26.23 11.26 9.11
N ILE A 44 26.42 11.63 7.84
CA ILE A 44 27.75 11.87 7.25
C ILE A 44 28.49 12.99 8.00
N SER A 45 27.81 14.11 8.29
CA SER A 45 28.40 15.22 9.05
C SER A 45 28.80 14.83 10.49
N ARG A 46 28.22 13.77 11.04
CA ARG A 46 28.59 13.18 12.33
C ARG A 46 29.68 12.12 12.24
N GLY A 47 30.18 11.82 11.05
CA GLY A 47 31.25 10.84 10.82
C GLY A 47 30.79 9.39 10.75
N VAL A 48 29.49 9.14 10.56
CA VAL A 48 28.94 7.78 10.35
C VAL A 48 29.46 7.21 9.04
N LEU A 49 29.96 5.98 9.09
CA LEU A 49 30.60 5.34 7.95
C LEU A 49 29.57 4.67 7.01
N PRO A 50 29.85 4.53 5.70
CA PRO A 50 28.89 3.98 4.73
C PRO A 50 28.42 2.54 5.00
N HIS A 51 29.18 1.77 5.79
CA HIS A 51 28.87 0.39 6.15
C HIS A 51 28.11 0.27 7.49
N GLU A 52 27.93 1.39 8.19
CA GLU A 52 27.12 1.40 9.40
C GLU A 52 25.62 1.41 9.07
N PRO A 53 24.77 0.94 9.99
CA PRO A 53 23.33 0.95 9.78
C PRO A 53 22.80 2.36 9.50
N LEU A 54 21.97 2.51 8.46
CA LEU A 54 21.33 3.78 8.09
C LEU A 54 20.48 4.38 9.22
N PHE A 55 19.83 3.52 10.01
CA PHE A 55 19.11 3.88 11.22
C PHE A 55 19.81 3.21 12.40
N GLN A 56 20.48 4.01 13.21
CA GLN A 56 21.19 3.56 14.40
C GLN A 56 20.32 3.72 15.65
N GLN A 57 20.60 2.92 16.67
CA GLN A 57 20.01 3.09 17.98
C GLN A 57 20.43 4.42 18.60
N ILE A 58 19.49 5.04 19.29
CA ILE A 58 19.75 6.23 20.11
C ILE A 58 20.15 5.73 21.49
N ASP A 59 21.30 6.17 22.00
CA ASP A 59 21.70 5.91 23.39
C ASP A 59 20.70 6.58 24.34
N GLY A 60 19.80 5.76 24.90
CA GLY A 60 18.76 6.23 25.82
C GLY A 60 19.29 6.86 27.12
N ARG A 61 20.58 6.70 27.44
CA ARG A 61 21.23 7.41 28.57
C ARG A 61 21.62 8.84 28.23
N ARG A 62 21.67 9.16 26.93
CA ARG A 62 22.01 10.46 26.37
C ARG A 62 20.93 10.89 25.39
N PHE A 63 19.67 10.76 25.79
CA PHE A 63 18.59 11.50 25.12
C PHE A 63 18.94 12.97 25.29
N ALA A 64 19.51 13.56 24.25
CA ALA A 64 19.97 14.92 24.37
C ALA A 64 18.74 15.81 24.47
N ARG A 65 18.81 16.83 25.33
CA ARG A 65 17.73 17.83 25.45
C ARG A 65 17.59 18.68 24.17
N ARG A 66 18.48 18.49 23.20
CA ARG A 66 18.57 19.26 21.96
C ARG A 66 18.48 18.33 20.74
N PRO A 67 17.64 18.69 19.74
CA PRO A 67 17.67 18.03 18.45
C PRO A 67 19.11 18.09 17.89
N GLY A 68 19.70 16.95 17.59
CA GLY A 68 21.04 16.90 16.99
C GLY A 68 22.15 16.28 17.85
N GLU A 69 21.93 16.14 19.15
CA GLU A 69 22.95 15.67 20.11
C GLU A 69 22.75 14.19 20.54
N ASP A 70 21.75 13.50 19.98
CA ASP A 70 21.51 12.08 20.25
C ASP A 70 22.77 11.27 19.89
N CYS A 71 23.38 10.69 20.92
CA CYS A 71 24.54 9.82 20.75
C CYS A 71 24.05 8.51 20.14
N LEU A 72 24.45 8.24 18.91
CA LEU A 72 24.13 6.98 18.26
C LEU A 72 25.04 5.89 18.84
N SER A 73 24.47 4.74 19.19
CA SER A 73 25.24 3.65 19.81
C SER A 73 25.93 2.72 18.78
N GLY A 74 25.96 3.11 17.50
CA GLY A 74 26.56 2.36 16.38
C GLY A 74 25.81 1.09 15.95
N GLY A 75 24.93 0.55 16.80
CA GLY A 75 24.10 -0.62 16.49
C GLY A 75 22.85 -0.28 15.67
N PRO A 76 22.29 -1.25 14.92
CA PRO A 76 21.06 -1.05 14.14
C PRO A 76 19.87 -0.79 15.07
N LEU A 77 19.01 0.16 14.66
CA LEU A 77 17.80 0.51 15.39
C LEU A 77 16.93 -0.74 15.62
N ASP A 78 16.67 -1.06 16.88
CA ASP A 78 15.81 -2.19 17.23
C ASP A 78 14.35 -1.91 16.90
N TYR A 79 13.62 -2.95 16.50
CA TYR A 79 12.21 -2.84 16.11
C TYR A 79 11.31 -2.33 17.25
N GLN A 80 11.56 -2.74 18.50
CA GLN A 80 10.77 -2.25 19.64
C GLN A 80 11.07 -0.77 19.91
N GLN A 81 12.32 -0.35 19.76
CA GLN A 81 12.70 1.06 19.87
C GLN A 81 12.05 1.90 18.77
N LEU A 82 12.12 1.45 17.50
CA LEU A 82 11.43 2.09 16.38
C LEU A 82 9.93 2.24 16.67
N ARG A 83 9.28 1.15 17.07
CA ARG A 83 7.85 1.15 17.41
C ARG A 83 7.54 2.17 18.52
N ARG A 84 8.35 2.21 19.57
CA ARG A 84 8.19 3.16 20.67
C ARG A 84 8.32 4.61 20.20
N TYR A 85 9.34 4.94 19.42
CA TYR A 85 9.55 6.29 18.91
C TYR A 85 8.44 6.71 17.95
N LEU A 86 8.06 5.83 17.03
CA LEU A 86 6.97 6.09 16.10
C LEU A 86 5.68 6.49 16.82
N PHE A 87 5.24 5.70 17.79
CA PHE A 87 4.00 6.00 18.52
C PHE A 87 4.12 7.22 19.42
N ARG A 88 5.30 7.51 19.96
CA ARG A 88 5.53 8.76 20.70
C ARG A 88 5.38 9.97 19.78
N MET A 89 6.04 9.95 18.61
CA MET A 89 5.97 11.04 17.64
C MET A 89 4.55 11.23 17.09
N LEU A 90 3.82 10.12 16.84
CA LEU A 90 2.42 10.19 16.40
C LEU A 90 1.52 10.80 17.47
N ALA A 91 1.67 10.38 18.73
CA ALA A 91 0.92 10.94 19.85
C ALA A 91 1.16 12.45 20.01
N GLU A 92 2.43 12.87 19.93
CA GLU A 92 2.81 14.28 19.98
C GLU A 92 2.21 15.10 18.82
N ALA A 93 2.18 14.53 17.61
CA ALA A 93 1.64 15.20 16.43
C ALA A 93 0.10 15.24 16.40
N SER A 94 -0.57 14.18 16.87
CA SER A 94 -2.04 14.08 16.80
C SER A 94 -2.75 14.57 18.05
N GLY A 95 -2.04 14.77 19.16
CA GLY A 95 -2.63 15.05 20.47
C GLY A 95 -3.42 13.88 21.07
N LEU A 96 -3.22 12.66 20.55
CA LEU A 96 -3.88 11.45 21.05
C LEU A 96 -2.97 10.76 22.07
N ASP A 97 -3.57 9.95 22.95
CA ASP A 97 -2.79 9.15 23.88
C ASP A 97 -2.00 8.06 23.15
N ALA A 98 -0.78 7.82 23.62
CA ALA A 98 0.13 6.88 23.00
C ALA A 98 -0.31 5.42 23.19
N ASP A 99 -1.02 5.09 24.28
CA ASP A 99 -1.52 3.74 24.51
C ASP A 99 -2.78 3.47 23.68
N GLU A 100 -3.66 4.45 23.51
CA GLU A 100 -4.77 4.38 22.55
C GLU A 100 -4.26 4.13 21.13
N LEU A 101 -3.26 4.89 20.68
CA LEU A 101 -2.65 4.71 19.36
C LEU A 101 -2.02 3.32 19.19
N ARG A 102 -1.41 2.75 20.23
CA ARG A 102 -0.79 1.42 20.20
C ARG A 102 -1.81 0.28 20.16
N GLN A 103 -3.02 0.50 20.66
CA GLN A 103 -4.12 -0.45 20.57
C GLN A 103 -4.75 -0.46 19.18
N LEU A 104 -4.88 0.73 18.57
CA LEU A 104 -5.50 0.89 17.25
C LEU A 104 -4.55 0.58 16.09
N TYR A 105 -3.27 0.86 16.25
CA TYR A 105 -2.30 0.80 15.16
C TYR A 105 -1.06 -0.01 15.52
N GLY A 106 -0.51 -0.67 14.49
CA GLY A 106 0.80 -1.30 14.51
C GLY A 106 1.74 -0.65 13.48
N THR A 107 3.00 -1.06 13.45
CA THR A 107 3.93 -0.62 12.39
C THR A 107 3.46 -1.04 10.99
N GLN A 108 2.75 -2.17 10.90
CA GLN A 108 2.12 -2.63 9.67
C GLN A 108 0.98 -1.72 9.20
N SER A 109 0.40 -0.90 10.09
CA SER A 109 -0.64 0.06 9.73
C SER A 109 -0.13 1.14 8.76
N LEU A 110 1.16 1.50 8.85
CA LEU A 110 1.80 2.41 7.88
C LEU A 110 1.84 1.77 6.49
N ARG A 111 2.24 0.50 6.42
CA ARG A 111 2.27 -0.26 5.17
C ARG A 111 0.87 -0.43 4.59
N SER A 112 -0.12 -0.79 5.41
CA SER A 112 -1.50 -0.97 4.95
C SER A 112 -2.09 0.33 4.42
N GLY A 113 -1.90 1.45 5.12
CA GLY A 113 -2.40 2.76 4.67
C GLY A 113 -1.84 3.16 3.31
N GLY A 114 -0.52 3.02 3.13
CA GLY A 114 0.12 3.28 1.83
C GLY A 114 -0.33 2.33 0.73
N ALA A 115 -0.47 1.03 1.05
CA ALA A 115 -0.96 0.03 0.09
C ALA A 115 -2.39 0.32 -0.37
N THR A 116 -3.29 0.69 0.55
CA THR A 116 -4.66 1.06 0.22
C THR A 116 -4.71 2.31 -0.64
N ALA A 117 -3.95 3.36 -0.29
CA ALA A 117 -3.90 4.59 -1.09
C ALA A 117 -3.42 4.35 -2.53
N VAL A 118 -2.42 3.48 -2.71
CA VAL A 118 -1.94 3.10 -4.05
C VAL A 118 -2.95 2.22 -4.79
N ALA A 119 -3.65 1.32 -4.09
CA ALA A 119 -4.70 0.49 -4.67
C ALA A 119 -5.93 1.29 -5.12
N GLU A 120 -6.20 2.44 -4.50
CA GLU A 120 -7.25 3.37 -4.89
C GLU A 120 -6.85 4.24 -6.09
N ALA A 121 -5.55 4.39 -6.37
CA ALA A 121 -5.10 5.04 -7.60
C ALA A 121 -5.38 4.15 -8.82
N ASP A 122 -6.05 4.70 -9.84
CA ASP A 122 -6.57 3.93 -10.98
C ASP A 122 -5.50 3.43 -11.99
N GLN A 123 -4.20 3.57 -11.69
CA GLN A 123 -3.12 3.41 -12.67
C GLN A 123 -2.03 2.40 -12.31
N VAL A 124 -2.24 1.52 -11.32
CA VAL A 124 -1.21 0.55 -10.93
C VAL A 124 -1.67 -0.87 -11.27
N PHE A 125 -0.95 -1.57 -12.16
CA PHE A 125 -1.29 -2.97 -12.42
C PHE A 125 -0.89 -3.87 -11.24
N ASP A 126 -1.58 -5.00 -11.17
CA ASP A 126 -1.48 -5.94 -10.05
C ASP A 126 -0.06 -6.46 -9.84
N HIS A 127 0.71 -6.64 -10.92
CA HIS A 127 2.04 -7.21 -10.85
C HIS A 127 3.07 -6.22 -10.30
N GLU A 128 3.06 -4.94 -10.71
CA GLU A 128 3.94 -3.93 -10.12
C GLU A 128 3.56 -3.64 -8.68
N PHE A 129 2.25 -3.57 -8.37
CA PHE A 129 1.78 -3.42 -7.00
C PHE A 129 2.33 -4.58 -6.14
N ASN A 130 2.17 -5.82 -6.61
CA ASN A 130 2.69 -7.02 -5.93
C ASN A 130 4.19 -7.00 -5.69
N GLN A 131 4.94 -6.65 -6.72
CA GLN A 131 6.39 -6.59 -6.67
C GLN A 131 6.88 -5.47 -5.74
N PHE A 132 6.27 -4.29 -5.82
CA PHE A 132 6.64 -3.13 -5.00
C PHE A 132 6.34 -3.38 -3.53
N GLY A 133 5.14 -3.89 -3.21
CA GLY A 133 4.77 -4.27 -1.85
C GLY A 133 5.60 -5.46 -1.34
N GLY A 134 6.08 -6.34 -2.19
CA GLY A 134 6.77 -7.56 -1.79
C GLY A 134 5.84 -8.56 -1.11
N TRP A 135 4.60 -8.66 -1.60
CA TRP A 135 3.64 -9.68 -1.15
C TRP A 135 4.01 -11.05 -1.71
N SER A 136 3.84 -12.10 -0.91
CA SER A 136 4.15 -13.48 -1.31
C SER A 136 3.07 -14.13 -2.18
N SER A 137 1.87 -13.54 -2.22
CA SER A 137 0.73 -14.02 -2.99
C SER A 137 -0.20 -12.87 -3.35
N SER A 138 -0.97 -13.03 -4.43
CA SER A 138 -2.01 -12.10 -4.86
C SER A 138 -3.13 -11.97 -3.82
N SER A 139 -3.43 -13.05 -3.09
CA SER A 139 -4.41 -13.03 -2.00
C SER A 139 -4.01 -12.13 -0.83
N ALA A 140 -2.71 -12.06 -0.49
CA ALA A 140 -2.20 -11.18 0.56
C ALA A 140 -2.24 -9.69 0.17
N CYS A 141 -2.27 -9.41 -1.13
CA CYS A 141 -2.44 -8.07 -1.69
C CYS A 141 -3.92 -7.66 -1.79
N ALA A 142 -4.81 -8.60 -2.12
CA ALA A 142 -6.21 -8.32 -2.42
C ALA A 142 -6.95 -7.63 -1.26
N THR A 143 -6.53 -7.88 -0.02
CA THR A 143 -7.12 -7.27 1.18
C THR A 143 -6.97 -5.73 1.23
N TYR A 144 -6.03 -5.16 0.48
CA TYR A 144 -5.81 -3.70 0.42
C TYR A 144 -6.57 -3.03 -0.73
N LYS A 145 -7.21 -3.80 -1.61
CA LYS A 145 -8.00 -3.29 -2.73
C LYS A 145 -9.47 -3.26 -2.34
N ALA A 146 -9.98 -2.10 -1.93
CA ALA A 146 -11.40 -1.94 -1.71
C ALA A 146 -12.17 -2.08 -3.03
N SER A 147 -13.24 -2.88 -3.05
CA SER A 147 -14.17 -2.92 -4.18
C SER A 147 -15.14 -1.74 -4.07
N SER A 148 -14.90 -0.65 -4.81
CA SER A 148 -15.90 0.41 -4.92
C SER A 148 -17.09 -0.05 -5.76
N LEU A 149 -18.27 0.54 -5.52
CA LEU A 149 -19.44 0.29 -6.37
C LEU A 149 -19.13 0.61 -7.84
N ASP A 150 -18.44 1.73 -8.08
CA ASP A 150 -18.04 2.14 -9.42
C ASP A 150 -17.12 1.14 -10.10
N ARG A 151 -16.15 0.54 -9.38
CA ARG A 151 -15.30 -0.53 -9.92
C ARG A 151 -16.09 -1.78 -10.27
N ARG A 152 -17.08 -2.16 -9.46
CA ARG A 152 -17.98 -3.29 -9.75
C ARG A 152 -18.88 -2.99 -10.96
N LEU A 153 -19.43 -1.78 -11.03
CA LEU A 153 -20.24 -1.33 -12.17
C LEU A 153 -19.42 -1.16 -13.46
N ALA A 154 -18.15 -0.77 -13.36
CA ALA A 154 -17.25 -0.66 -14.49
C ALA A 154 -17.04 -2.01 -15.19
N VAL A 155 -16.96 -3.12 -14.44
CA VAL A 155 -16.91 -4.48 -15.00
C VAL A 155 -18.20 -4.78 -15.76
N SER A 156 -19.36 -4.47 -15.19
CA SER A 156 -20.64 -4.66 -15.89
C SER A 156 -20.78 -3.79 -17.14
N ARG A 157 -20.22 -2.57 -17.14
CA ARG A 157 -20.21 -1.65 -18.29
C ARG A 157 -19.20 -2.05 -19.38
N SER A 158 -18.10 -2.69 -18.99
CA SER A 158 -17.05 -3.12 -19.92
C SER A 158 -17.31 -4.51 -20.51
N MET A 159 -18.23 -5.27 -19.93
CA MET A 159 -18.79 -6.43 -20.61
C MET A 159 -19.43 -5.93 -21.91
N PRO A 160 -19.07 -6.48 -23.07
CA PRO A 160 -19.85 -6.24 -24.26
C PRO A 160 -21.25 -6.75 -23.93
N HIS A 161 -22.20 -5.82 -23.76
CA HIS A 161 -23.60 -6.20 -23.87
C HIS A 161 -23.67 -6.94 -25.20
N ALA A 162 -23.97 -8.24 -25.14
CA ALA A 162 -24.43 -8.94 -26.32
C ALA A 162 -25.51 -8.02 -26.87
N GLN A 163 -25.28 -7.49 -28.07
CA GLN A 163 -26.34 -6.85 -28.82
C GLN A 163 -27.39 -7.95 -28.96
N ILE A 164 -28.34 -7.99 -28.03
CA ILE A 164 -29.63 -8.60 -28.28
C ILE A 164 -30.20 -7.66 -29.32
N SER A 165 -29.85 -7.94 -30.57
CA SER A 165 -30.50 -7.37 -31.72
C SER A 165 -31.99 -7.54 -31.49
N ASP A 166 -32.72 -6.43 -31.50
CA ASP A 166 -34.16 -6.41 -31.62
C ASP A 166 -34.55 -7.13 -32.92
N ALA A 167 -34.61 -8.46 -32.87
CA ALA A 167 -35.25 -9.33 -33.84
C ALA A 167 -36.62 -9.72 -33.29
N ALA A 168 -37.41 -8.72 -32.90
CA ALA A 168 -38.82 -8.86 -32.58
C ALA A 168 -39.63 -7.83 -33.39
N SER A 169 -39.42 -7.83 -34.70
CA SER A 169 -40.36 -7.26 -35.67
C SER A 169 -40.15 -7.93 -37.01
N ALA A 170 -40.76 -9.11 -37.17
CA ALA A 170 -41.36 -9.63 -38.40
C ALA A 170 -41.38 -11.15 -38.36
N THR A 171 -42.46 -11.72 -37.82
CA THR A 171 -43.09 -12.94 -38.35
C THR A 171 -44.49 -12.98 -37.78
N GLY A 172 -45.45 -12.44 -38.55
CA GLY A 172 -46.82 -12.92 -38.45
C GLY A 172 -46.82 -14.37 -38.91
N GLY A 173 -47.12 -15.27 -37.99
CA GLY A 173 -47.37 -16.69 -38.23
C GLY A 173 -48.52 -17.09 -37.34
N GLU A 174 -49.62 -17.52 -37.96
CA GLU A 174 -50.79 -18.06 -37.27
C GLU A 174 -50.39 -19.21 -36.35
N LEU A 175 -50.85 -19.16 -35.09
CA LEU A 175 -50.72 -20.26 -34.13
C LEU A 175 -51.48 -21.48 -34.66
N THR A 176 -50.81 -22.63 -34.62
CA THR A 176 -51.46 -23.90 -34.94
C THR A 176 -52.39 -24.32 -33.81
N GLU A 177 -53.50 -25.00 -34.14
CA GLU A 177 -54.53 -25.45 -33.18
C GLU A 177 -53.96 -26.29 -32.02
N GLN A 178 -52.76 -26.86 -32.17
CA GLN A 178 -52.09 -27.66 -31.16
C GLN A 178 -51.46 -26.83 -30.03
N GLU A 179 -51.14 -25.55 -30.26
CA GLU A 179 -50.59 -24.63 -29.26
C GLU A 179 -51.67 -23.98 -28.39
N LYS A 180 -52.95 -24.08 -28.79
CA LYS A 180 -54.09 -23.58 -28.00
C LYS A 180 -54.54 -24.56 -26.92
N GLU A 181 -54.27 -25.86 -27.08
CA GLU A 181 -54.67 -26.89 -26.10
C GLU A 181 -53.75 -26.90 -24.86
N ASP A 182 -52.47 -26.60 -25.01
CA ASP A 182 -51.51 -26.59 -23.88
C ASP A 182 -51.65 -25.37 -22.95
N VAL A 183 -52.30 -24.28 -23.40
CA VAL A 183 -52.55 -23.08 -22.58
C VAL A 183 -53.79 -23.24 -21.69
N ALA A 184 -54.70 -24.16 -22.01
CA ALA A 184 -55.94 -24.38 -21.26
C ALA A 184 -55.78 -25.28 -20.01
N CYS A 185 -54.59 -25.83 -19.76
CA CYS A 185 -54.33 -26.71 -18.61
C CYS A 185 -53.59 -26.04 -17.43
N LEU A 186 -53.53 -24.71 -17.39
CA LEU A 186 -52.88 -23.95 -16.30
C LEU A 186 -53.77 -22.90 -15.62
N GLU A 187 -55.10 -22.98 -15.76
CA GLU A 187 -56.06 -22.28 -14.89
C GLU A 187 -56.73 -23.21 -13.88
#